data_AF-A0A7S2J5N2-F1
#
_entry.id   AF-A0A7S2J5N2-F1
#
_cell.length_a   1.000
_cell.length_b   1.000
_cell.length_c   1.000
_cell.angle_alpha   90.00
_cell.angle_beta   90.00
_cell.angle_gamma   90.00
#
_symmetry.space_group_name_H-M   'P 1'
#
loop_
_entity.id
_entity.type
_entity.pdbx_description
1 polymer ?
#
loop_
_entity_poly.entity_id
_entity_poly.type
_entity_poly.pdbx_seq_one_letter_code
_entity_poly.pdbx_strand_id
1 'polypeptide(L)'
;VIQGWRHSRFFRLFAEYFPIRIVLATRPKKEENALDPSGHFLFCYHPHGVQSAGAFSFGTAATGFDALFPGLSCSLQTLALNFKVPTVRENLIALGAGDASKGSLRKALTGMPVSQIPP
;
A
#
# COMPACT_ATOMS: atom_id res chain seq x y z
N VAL A 1 -4.67 -8.93 -4.52
CA VAL A 1 -5.24 -8.20 -3.37
C VAL A 1 -6.64 -8.73 -3.12
N ILE A 2 -6.95 -9.11 -1.89
CA ILE A 2 -8.31 -9.49 -1.47
C ILE A 2 -9.07 -8.19 -1.17
N GLN A 3 -9.94 -7.76 -2.08
CA GLN A 3 -10.62 -6.46 -1.98
C GLN A 3 -11.47 -6.33 -0.71
N GLY A 4 -12.17 -7.39 -0.30
CA GLY A 4 -12.96 -7.38 0.93
C GLY A 4 -12.11 -7.17 2.20
N TRP A 5 -10.92 -7.75 2.25
CA TRP A 5 -10.00 -7.57 3.38
C TRP A 5 -9.45 -6.14 3.44
N ARG A 6 -9.05 -5.61 2.28
CA ARG A 6 -8.54 -4.24 2.11
C ARG A 6 -9.54 -3.14 2.53
N HIS A 7 -10.84 -3.40 2.36
CA HIS A 7 -11.94 -2.49 2.74
C HIS A 7 -12.60 -2.84 4.09
N SER A 8 -12.03 -3.82 4.81
CA SER A 8 -12.61 -4.30 6.05
C SER A 8 -12.66 -3.20 7.13
N ARG A 9 -13.58 -3.36 8.09
CA ARG A 9 -13.70 -2.45 9.23
C ARG A 9 -12.44 -2.45 10.11
N PHE A 10 -11.66 -3.54 10.09
CA PHE A 10 -10.41 -3.64 10.83
C PHE A 10 -9.45 -2.49 10.51
N PHE A 11 -9.18 -2.24 9.22
CA PHE A 11 -8.24 -1.18 8.83
C PHE A 11 -8.80 0.22 9.07
N ARG A 12 -10.12 0.41 9.01
CA ARG A 12 -10.76 1.67 9.42
C ARG A 12 -10.53 1.96 10.89
N LEU A 13 -10.78 0.98 11.77
CA LEU A 13 -10.50 1.11 13.19
C LEU A 13 -9.01 1.35 13.47
N PHE A 14 -8.12 0.67 12.75
CA PHE A 14 -6.68 0.89 12.85
C PHE A 14 -6.29 2.34 12.49
N ALA A 15 -6.81 2.87 11.39
CA ALA A 15 -6.57 4.25 10.96
C ALA A 15 -7.19 5.29 11.90
N GLU A 16 -8.31 4.98 12.55
CA GLU A 16 -8.93 5.83 13.57
C GLU A 16 -8.13 5.84 14.88
N TYR A 17 -7.62 4.68 15.30
CA TYR A 17 -6.81 4.53 16.52
C TYR A 17 -5.47 5.26 16.43
N PHE A 18 -4.79 5.21 15.28
CA PHE A 18 -3.49 5.87 15.03
C PHE A 18 -3.61 7.25 14.32
N PRO A 19 -4.73 7.95 14.50
CA PRO A 19 -5.27 9.04 13.65
C PRO A 19 -4.63 9.24 12.26
N ILE A 20 -4.53 8.19 11.44
CA ILE A 20 -3.77 8.26 10.19
C ILE A 20 -4.60 8.89 9.09
N ARG A 21 -4.03 9.87 8.37
CA ARG A 21 -4.67 10.55 7.24
C ARG A 21 -3.67 10.74 6.10
N ILE A 22 -4.14 10.64 4.86
CA ILE A 22 -3.36 11.03 3.68
C ILE A 22 -3.75 12.47 3.34
N VAL A 23 -2.76 13.37 3.35
CA VAL A 23 -2.93 14.77 2.95
C VAL A 23 -2.04 15.02 1.75
N LEU A 24 -2.66 15.44 0.64
CA LEU A 24 -1.91 15.87 -0.54
C LEU A 24 -1.35 17.26 -0.27
N ALA A 25 -0.02 17.38 -0.25
CA ALA A 25 0.66 18.66 -0.05
C ALA A 25 0.30 19.69 -1.15
N THR A 26 0.11 19.20 -2.37
CA THR A 26 -0.35 19.99 -3.50
C THR A 26 -1.68 19.42 -3.97
N ARG A 27 -2.75 20.22 -3.99
CA ARG A 27 -4.01 19.80 -4.60
C ARG A 27 -3.88 19.90 -6.12
N PRO A 28 -4.21 18.85 -6.88
CA PRO A 28 -4.43 19.00 -8.31
C PRO A 28 -5.63 19.94 -8.55
N LYS A 29 -5.71 20.54 -9.73
CA LYS A 29 -6.91 21.28 -10.14
C LYS A 29 -8.10 20.32 -10.08
N LYS A 30 -9.31 20.83 -9.81
CA LYS A 30 -10.53 20.07 -9.50
C LYS A 30 -10.90 18.97 -10.53
N GLU A 31 -10.31 19.04 -11.72
CA GLU A 31 -10.55 18.16 -12.87
C GLU A 31 -9.35 17.26 -13.22
N GLU A 32 -8.20 17.44 -12.57
CA GLU A 32 -6.98 16.66 -12.82
C GLU A 32 -6.79 15.60 -11.72
N ASN A 33 -6.44 14.37 -12.12
CA ASN A 33 -5.96 13.38 -11.16
C ASN A 33 -4.62 13.85 -10.59
N ALA A 34 -4.38 13.58 -9.30
CA ALA A 34 -3.10 13.90 -8.68
C ALA A 34 -1.92 13.18 -9.36
N LEU A 35 -2.18 12.01 -9.95
CA LEU A 35 -1.24 11.19 -10.69
C LEU A 35 -1.94 10.53 -11.88
N ASP A 36 -1.22 10.36 -12.99
CA ASP A 36 -1.69 9.62 -14.16
C ASP A 36 -1.76 8.11 -13.85
N PRO A 37 -2.93 7.45 -13.93
CA PRO A 37 -3.06 6.01 -13.66
C PRO A 37 -2.25 5.09 -14.57
N SER A 38 -1.80 5.58 -15.73
CA SER A 38 -0.94 4.82 -16.65
C SER A 38 0.54 4.77 -16.22
N GLY A 39 0.93 5.63 -15.27
CA GLY A 39 2.29 5.72 -14.77
C GLY A 39 2.66 4.65 -13.74
N HIS A 40 3.97 4.44 -13.57
CA HIS A 40 4.54 3.60 -12.51
C HIS A 40 5.18 4.48 -11.44
N PHE A 41 4.64 4.44 -10.22
CA PHE A 41 5.08 5.29 -9.12
C PHE A 41 5.68 4.47 -7.98
N LEU A 42 6.75 5.00 -7.39
CA LEU A 42 7.32 4.50 -6.15
C LEU A 42 7.04 5.51 -5.03
N PHE A 43 6.16 5.15 -4.10
CA PHE A 43 5.93 5.93 -2.90
C PHE A 43 6.92 5.52 -1.82
N CYS A 44 7.85 6.41 -1.49
CA CYS A 44 8.83 6.18 -0.42
C CYS A 44 8.24 6.63 0.92
N TYR A 45 8.26 5.73 1.90
CA TYR A 45 7.82 5.99 3.26
C TYR A 45 8.91 5.57 4.24
N HIS A 46 9.31 6.49 5.12
CA HIS A 46 10.26 6.24 6.20
C HIS A 46 9.53 6.34 7.54
N PRO A 47 9.07 5.21 8.11
CA PRO A 47 8.41 5.22 9.41
C PRO A 47 9.41 5.43 10.54
N HIS A 48 8.95 6.10 11.60
CA HIS A 48 9.58 6.02 12.92
C HIS A 48 8.68 5.20 13.84
N GLY A 49 9.12 3.99 14.22
CA GLY A 49 8.40 3.06 15.11
C GLY A 49 8.52 1.58 14.71
N VAL A 50 8.15 0.66 15.61
CA VAL A 50 8.17 -0.80 15.38
C VAL A 50 7.12 -1.26 14.36
N GLN A 51 5.96 -0.61 14.33
CA GLN A 51 4.92 -0.85 13.32
C GLN A 51 4.82 0.36 12.41
N SER A 52 5.05 0.14 11.12
CA SER A 52 4.85 1.09 10.03
C SER A 52 3.36 1.38 9.80
N ALA A 53 2.64 1.85 10.82
CA ALA A 53 1.19 2.04 10.80
C ALA A 53 0.76 2.91 9.60
N GLY A 54 1.52 3.98 9.33
CA GLY A 54 1.29 4.86 8.19
C GLY A 54 1.43 4.19 6.82
N ALA A 55 2.21 3.11 6.70
CA ALA A 55 2.31 2.37 5.44
C ALA A 55 0.97 1.72 5.09
N PHE A 56 0.22 1.20 6.07
CA PHE A 56 -1.09 0.57 5.83
C PHE A 56 -2.12 1.54 5.24
N SER A 57 -1.95 2.86 5.39
CA SER A 57 -2.80 3.86 4.75
C SER A 57 -2.73 3.84 3.23
N PHE A 58 -1.59 3.44 2.66
CA PHE A 58 -1.44 3.31 1.20
C PHE A 58 -1.95 1.95 0.70
N GLY A 59 -1.71 0.88 1.47
CA GLY A 59 -2.11 -0.47 1.09
C GLY A 59 -3.60 -0.79 1.31
N THR A 60 -4.31 0.02 2.08
CA THR A 60 -5.71 -0.20 2.45
C THR A 60 -6.62 0.93 1.98
N ALA A 61 -7.93 0.67 1.92
CA ALA A 61 -8.90 1.71 1.59
C ALA A 61 -9.27 2.58 2.81
N ALA A 62 -8.69 2.33 3.98
CA ALA A 62 -9.12 2.92 5.25
C ALA A 62 -8.95 4.45 5.33
N THR A 63 -7.96 5.00 4.63
CA THR A 63 -7.66 6.45 4.62
C THR A 63 -8.09 7.13 3.32
N GLY A 64 -8.95 6.49 2.51
CA GLY A 64 -9.46 7.10 1.27
C GLY A 64 -8.45 7.12 0.11
N PHE A 65 -7.44 6.24 0.12
CA PHE A 65 -6.43 6.18 -0.93
C PHE A 65 -7.04 6.10 -2.34
N ASP A 66 -8.05 5.24 -2.54
CA ASP A 66 -8.71 5.06 -3.84
C ASP A 66 -9.44 6.30 -4.34
N ALA A 67 -9.91 7.15 -3.42
CA ALA A 67 -10.56 8.41 -3.78
C ALA A 67 -9.53 9.51 -4.11
N LEU A 68 -8.36 9.47 -3.47
CA LEU A 68 -7.27 10.42 -3.72
C LEU A 68 -6.49 10.09 -5.01
N PHE A 69 -6.39 8.79 -5.34
CA PHE A 69 -5.61 8.27 -6.45
C PHE A 69 -6.45 7.29 -7.28
N PRO A 70 -7.51 7.78 -7.97
CA PRO A 70 -8.41 6.92 -8.72
C PRO A 70 -7.66 6.17 -9.82
N GLY A 71 -7.89 4.86 -9.92
CA GLY A 71 -7.25 3.99 -10.91
C GLY A 71 -5.85 3.50 -10.54
N LEU A 72 -5.24 3.99 -9.45
CA LEU A 72 -3.96 3.48 -8.97
C LEU A 72 -4.16 2.34 -7.96
N SER A 73 -3.37 1.29 -8.11
CA SER A 73 -3.27 0.19 -7.14
C SER A 73 -1.93 0.27 -6.42
N CYS A 74 -1.93 0.58 -5.12
CA CYS A 74 -0.72 0.58 -4.31
C CYS A 74 -0.49 -0.80 -3.67
N SER A 75 0.72 -1.33 -3.82
CA SER A 75 1.18 -2.53 -3.13
C SER A 75 2.32 -2.16 -2.18
N LEU A 76 2.16 -2.52 -0.90
CA LEU A 76 3.18 -2.26 0.12
C LEU A 76 4.36 -3.19 -0.04
N GLN A 77 5.56 -2.64 0.06
CA GLN A 77 6.80 -3.39 -0.03
C GLN A 77 7.47 -3.37 1.33
N THR A 78 7.81 -4.55 1.87
CA THR A 78 8.31 -4.68 3.24
C THR A 78 9.45 -5.69 3.33
N LEU A 79 10.08 -5.78 4.50
CA LEU A 79 11.19 -6.69 4.73
C LEU A 79 10.76 -8.15 4.53
N ALA A 80 11.54 -8.93 3.77
CA ALA A 80 11.33 -10.38 3.54
C ALA A 80 11.05 -11.19 4.81
N LEU A 81 11.60 -10.78 5.96
CA LEU A 81 11.37 -11.43 7.26
C LEU A 81 9.88 -11.46 7.66
N ASN A 82 9.10 -10.45 7.27
CA ASN A 82 7.67 -10.41 7.57
C ASN A 82 6.88 -11.52 6.87
N PHE A 83 7.41 -12.07 5.77
CA PHE A 83 6.82 -13.21 5.06
C PHE A 83 7.21 -14.57 5.64
N LYS A 84 8.08 -14.60 6.67
CA LYS A 84 8.44 -15.84 7.39
C LYS A 84 7.56 -16.12 8.60
N VAL A 85 6.82 -15.13 9.09
CA VAL A 85 5.90 -15.27 10.23
C VAL A 85 4.49 -15.57 9.69
N PRO A 86 3.89 -16.74 9.94
CA PRO A 86 2.68 -17.19 9.22
C PRO A 86 1.51 -16.21 9.23
N THR A 87 1.11 -15.69 10.40
CA THR A 87 -0.04 -14.77 10.49
C THR A 87 0.23 -13.42 9.83
N VAL A 88 1.47 -12.93 9.94
CA VAL A 88 1.88 -11.66 9.30
C VAL A 88 1.92 -11.84 7.78
N ARG A 89 2.50 -12.96 7.32
CA ARG A 89 2.57 -13.35 5.91
C ARG A 89 1.20 -13.38 5.27
N GLU A 90 0.23 -14.09 5.86
CA GLU A 90 -1.11 -14.19 5.25
C GLU A 90 -1.81 -12.83 5.17
N ASN A 91 -1.66 -11.99 6.19
CA ASN A 91 -2.19 -10.63 6.16
C ASN A 91 -1.55 -9.79 5.04
N LEU A 92 -0.21 -9.85 4.91
CA LEU A 92 0.53 -9.15 3.86
C LEU A 92 0.13 -9.63 2.46
N ILE A 93 0.04 -10.93 2.24
CA ILE A 93 -0.38 -11.51 0.95
C ILE A 93 -1.83 -11.13 0.63
N ALA A 94 -2.73 -11.15 1.63
CA ALA A 94 -4.11 -10.72 1.46
C ALA A 94 -4.21 -9.23 1.04
N LEU A 95 -3.35 -8.37 1.58
CA LEU A 95 -3.19 -6.98 1.16
C LEU A 95 -2.43 -6.80 -0.16
N GLY A 96 -1.89 -7.88 -0.74
CA GLY A 96 -1.08 -7.87 -1.95
C GLY A 96 0.27 -7.16 -1.77
N ALA A 97 0.83 -7.20 -0.57
CA ALA A 97 2.16 -6.71 -0.28
C ALA A 97 3.26 -7.62 -0.83
N GLY A 98 4.47 -7.07 -1.03
CA GLY A 98 5.64 -7.78 -1.54
C GLY A 98 6.91 -7.50 -0.74
N ASP A 99 8.00 -8.14 -1.16
CA ASP A 99 9.33 -7.92 -0.61
C ASP A 99 9.96 -6.63 -1.19
N ALA A 100 10.59 -5.86 -0.32
CA ALA A 100 11.29 -4.61 -0.64
C ALA A 100 12.67 -4.84 -1.28
N SER A 101 13.07 -6.07 -1.63
CA SER A 101 14.32 -6.28 -2.37
C SER A 101 14.29 -5.62 -3.76
N LYS A 102 15.47 -5.23 -4.22
CA LYS A 102 15.67 -4.57 -5.52
C LYS A 102 15.07 -5.35 -6.69
N GLY A 103 15.15 -6.68 -6.65
CA GLY A 103 14.59 -7.55 -7.70
C GLY A 103 13.06 -7.51 -7.73
N SER A 104 12.44 -7.59 -6.55
CA SER A 104 10.99 -7.52 -6.40
C SER A 104 10.43 -6.16 -6.77
N LEU A 105 11.05 -5.08 -6.31
CA LEU A 105 10.67 -3.71 -6.68
C LEU A 105 10.73 -3.47 -8.19
N ARG A 106 11.78 -3.94 -8.87
CA ARG A 106 11.90 -3.81 -10.32
C ARG A 106 10.78 -4.52 -11.07
N LYS A 107 10.46 -5.74 -10.69
CA LYS A 107 9.37 -6.52 -11.30
C LYS A 107 8.00 -5.88 -11.03
N ALA A 108 7.78 -5.38 -9.81
CA ALA A 108 6.55 -4.68 -9.47
C ALA A 108 6.37 -3.39 -10.31
N LEU A 109 7.46 -2.64 -10.51
CA LEU A 109 7.44 -1.42 -11.32
C LEU A 109 7.27 -1.67 -12.83
N THR A 110 7.50 -2.88 -13.33
CA THR A 110 7.16 -3.26 -14.71
C THR A 110 5.70 -3.70 -14.87
N GLY A 111 4.86 -3.53 -13.84
CA GLY A 111 3.46 -3.92 -13.86
C GLY A 111 3.21 -5.40 -13.58
N MET A 112 4.23 -6.19 -13.16
CA MET A 112 3.96 -7.56 -12.73
C MET A 112 3.15 -7.56 -11.44
N PRO A 113 2.09 -8.37 -11.34
CA PRO A 113 1.36 -8.54 -10.09
C PRO A 113 2.29 -9.04 -8.98
N VAL A 114 2.27 -8.36 -7.84
CA VAL A 114 3.14 -8.69 -6.70
C VAL A 114 2.90 -10.11 -6.16
N SER A 115 1.70 -10.66 -6.35
CA SER A 115 1.40 -12.06 -6.01
C SER A 115 2.21 -13.10 -6.82
N GLN A 116 2.80 -12.71 -7.95
CA GLN A 116 3.65 -13.56 -8.79
C GLN A 116 5.14 -13.37 -8.51
N ILE A 117 5.50 -12.43 -7.62
CA ILE A 117 6.87 -12.13 -7.27
C ILE A 117 7.18 -12.87 -5.96
N PRO A 118 8.14 -13.81 -5.95
CA PRO A 118 8.53 -14.45 -4.71
C PRO A 118 9.14 -13.42 -3.74
N PRO A 119 8.82 -13.50 -2.44
CA PRO A 119 9.43 -12.66 -1.42
C PRO A 119 10.88 -13.03 -1.12
#